data_AF-A0A558CI01-F1
#
_entry.id   AF-A0A558CI01-F1
#
_cell.length_a   1.000
_cell.length_b   1.000
_cell.length_c   1.000
_cell.angle_alpha   90.00
_cell.angle_beta   90.00
_cell.angle_gamma   90.00
#
_symmetry.space_group_name_H-M   'P 1'
#
loop_
_entity.id
_entity.type
_entity.pdbx_description
1 polymer ?
#
loop_
_entity_poly.entity_id
_entity_poly.type
_entity_poly.pdbx_seq_one_letter_code
_entity_poly.pdbx_strand_id
1 'polypeptide(L)'
;MSYIADKDWYQGVSESKGLSLRCPFATADRCPRYYQSLSLFSKTGGTSLTPEEDSRLLEKWEKSEFWPRIDEHATSVSHSGEKLISISNFCPEVAFDRYGYFCSSLGAYADEMDSGYAQERLSNEGVSSSDPRWYWAHSYRVHFSECPLYSLLSHPVTESKEVPKEPAAIAPPWWREHLAKIVVGVVLALAAAIIKWVFP
;
A
#
# COMPACT_ATOMS: atom_id res chain seq x y z
N MET A 1 23.26 -17.97 17.04
CA MET A 1 21.98 -17.42 16.52
C MET A 1 22.36 -16.35 15.50
N SER A 2 22.13 -16.59 14.21
CA SER A 2 22.57 -15.67 13.16
C SER A 2 21.97 -14.29 13.41
N TYR A 3 22.81 -13.25 13.49
CA TYR A 3 22.37 -11.85 13.58
C TYR A 3 21.89 -11.32 12.22
N ILE A 4 22.02 -12.12 11.16
CA ILE A 4 21.71 -11.76 9.79
C ILE A 4 20.36 -12.39 9.43
N ALA A 5 19.48 -11.60 8.82
CA ALA A 5 18.26 -12.11 8.22
C ALA A 5 18.55 -12.62 6.80
N ASP A 6 19.40 -13.64 6.70
CA ASP A 6 19.70 -14.29 5.43
C ASP A 6 18.52 -15.17 4.96
N LYS A 7 18.73 -15.85 3.83
CA LYS A 7 17.72 -16.75 3.25
C LYS A 7 17.34 -17.89 4.20
N ASP A 8 18.31 -18.45 4.93
CA ASP A 8 18.07 -19.59 5.82
C ASP A 8 17.25 -19.16 7.04
N TRP A 9 17.58 -17.99 7.61
CA TRP A 9 16.77 -17.37 8.66
C TRP A 9 15.32 -17.15 8.18
N TYR A 10 15.15 -16.57 7.00
CA TYR A 10 13.82 -16.27 6.45
C TYR A 10 12.99 -17.53 6.21
N GLN A 11 13.63 -18.55 5.63
CA GLN A 11 13.02 -19.86 5.41
C GLN A 11 12.61 -20.52 6.73
N GLY A 12 13.47 -20.51 7.75
CA GLY A 12 13.14 -21.05 9.06
C GLY A 12 11.94 -20.35 9.71
N VAL A 13 11.83 -19.02 9.57
CA VAL A 13 10.65 -18.27 10.04
C VAL A 13 9.39 -18.67 9.26
N SER A 14 9.47 -18.81 7.93
CA SER A 14 8.34 -19.26 7.10
C SER A 14 7.87 -20.66 7.50
N GLU A 15 8.79 -21.62 7.62
CA GLU A 15 8.51 -23.02 7.97
C GLU A 15 7.88 -23.13 9.36
N SER A 16 8.44 -22.45 10.36
CA SER A 16 7.91 -22.46 11.73
C SER A 16 6.50 -21.87 11.85
N LYS A 17 6.12 -20.96 10.94
CA LYS A 17 4.78 -20.35 10.89
C LYS A 17 3.85 -21.02 9.87
N GLY A 18 4.31 -22.03 9.14
CA GLY A 18 3.54 -22.68 8.07
C GLY A 18 3.19 -21.72 6.91
N LEU A 19 4.06 -20.75 6.63
CA LEU A 19 3.86 -19.72 5.60
C LEU A 19 4.67 -20.01 4.33
N SER A 20 4.34 -19.31 3.25
CA SER A 20 5.12 -19.35 2.00
C SER A 20 6.53 -18.79 2.19
N LEU A 21 7.50 -19.29 1.41
CA LEU A 21 8.90 -18.87 1.50
C LEU A 21 9.17 -17.41 1.09
N ARG A 22 8.25 -16.78 0.38
CA ARG A 22 8.32 -15.38 -0.06
C ARG A 22 6.97 -14.73 0.19
N CYS A 23 6.97 -13.40 0.30
CA CYS A 23 5.74 -12.65 0.44
C CYS A 23 4.84 -12.83 -0.79
N PRO A 24 3.58 -13.24 -0.64
CA PRO A 24 2.66 -13.41 -1.77
C PRO A 24 2.33 -12.08 -2.48
N PHE A 25 2.62 -10.94 -1.85
CA PHE A 25 2.39 -9.60 -2.38
C PHE A 25 3.67 -8.91 -2.90
N ALA A 26 4.80 -9.64 -3.02
CA ALA A 26 6.11 -9.12 -3.43
C ALA A 26 6.19 -8.70 -4.91
N THR A 27 5.35 -7.76 -5.33
CA THR A 27 5.36 -7.17 -6.68
C THR A 27 4.83 -5.74 -6.61
N ALA A 28 5.33 -4.87 -7.48
CA ALA A 28 4.96 -3.45 -7.49
C ALA A 28 3.45 -3.24 -7.67
N ASP A 29 2.79 -4.09 -8.45
CA ASP A 29 1.34 -4.01 -8.67
C ASP A 29 0.47 -4.56 -7.52
N ARG A 30 1.05 -5.25 -6.54
CA ARG A 30 0.27 -5.86 -5.43
C ARG A 30 0.58 -5.27 -4.05
N CYS A 31 1.67 -4.52 -3.90
CA CYS A 31 2.05 -3.93 -2.62
C CYS A 31 2.63 -2.51 -2.80
N PRO A 32 2.07 -1.49 -2.13
CA PRO A 32 2.59 -0.13 -2.24
C PRO A 32 3.99 0.00 -1.64
N ARG A 33 4.31 -0.74 -0.56
CA ARG A 33 5.68 -0.73 0.01
C ARG A 33 6.70 -1.35 -0.93
N TYR A 34 6.32 -2.42 -1.64
CA TYR A 34 7.20 -3.01 -2.66
C TYR A 34 7.47 -1.99 -3.77
N TYR A 35 6.42 -1.33 -4.26
CA TYR A 35 6.53 -0.24 -5.21
C TYR A 35 7.42 0.91 -4.70
N GLN A 36 7.13 1.48 -3.52
CA GLN A 36 7.90 2.60 -2.95
C GLN A 36 9.38 2.25 -2.74
N SER A 37 9.67 1.00 -2.40
CA SER A 37 11.07 0.53 -2.28
C SER A 37 11.75 0.46 -3.64
N LEU A 38 11.04 0.01 -4.68
CA LEU A 38 11.56 -0.02 -6.05
C LEU A 38 11.70 1.38 -6.66
N SER A 39 10.78 2.31 -6.42
CA SER A 39 10.91 3.69 -6.94
C SER A 39 12.10 4.43 -6.33
N LEU A 40 12.48 4.07 -5.10
CA LEU A 40 13.67 4.59 -4.42
C LEU A 40 14.94 3.78 -4.70
N PHE A 41 14.88 2.72 -5.50
CA PHE A 41 16.00 1.81 -5.70
C PHE A 41 17.23 2.47 -6.32
N SER A 42 17.04 3.40 -7.25
CA SER A 42 18.13 4.17 -7.85
C SER A 42 18.86 5.07 -6.87
N LYS A 43 18.13 5.60 -5.87
CA LYS A 43 18.74 6.33 -4.75
C LYS A 43 19.59 5.43 -3.86
N THR A 44 19.51 4.11 -3.99
CA THR A 44 20.40 3.17 -3.29
C THR A 44 21.53 2.64 -4.18
N GLY A 45 21.72 3.22 -5.37
CA GLY A 45 22.69 2.79 -6.38
C GLY A 45 22.19 1.64 -7.27
N GLY A 46 20.88 1.44 -7.35
CA GLY A 46 20.24 0.49 -8.27
C GLY A 46 19.76 1.14 -9.57
N THR A 47 19.02 0.37 -10.38
CA THR A 47 18.36 0.88 -11.59
C THR A 47 17.01 1.48 -11.26
N SER A 48 16.67 2.63 -11.85
CA SER A 48 15.34 3.24 -11.72
C SER A 48 14.29 2.45 -12.50
N LEU A 49 13.04 2.53 -12.04
CA LEU A 49 11.88 2.28 -12.91
C LEU A 49 11.89 3.28 -14.08
N THR A 50 11.26 2.91 -15.19
CA THR A 50 11.02 3.89 -16.27
C THR A 50 10.04 4.96 -15.76
N PRO A 51 10.15 6.22 -16.21
CA PRO A 51 9.27 7.30 -15.76
C PRO A 51 7.78 6.99 -15.95
N GLU A 52 7.44 6.30 -17.03
CA GLU A 52 6.06 5.92 -17.37
C GLU A 52 5.52 4.90 -16.36
N GLU A 53 6.33 3.91 -16.00
CA GLU A 53 5.94 2.84 -15.08
C GLU A 53 5.85 3.36 -13.64
N ASP A 54 6.81 4.19 -13.22
CA ASP A 54 6.80 4.82 -11.90
C ASP A 54 5.55 5.70 -11.72
N SER A 55 5.24 6.52 -12.73
CA SER A 55 4.06 7.39 -12.72
C SER A 55 2.74 6.59 -12.67
N ARG A 56 2.64 5.50 -13.44
CA ARG A 56 1.48 4.60 -13.43
C ARG A 56 1.25 3.98 -12.04
N LEU A 57 2.32 3.50 -11.41
CA LEU A 57 2.25 2.87 -10.10
C LEU A 57 1.98 3.88 -8.98
N LEU A 58 2.55 5.08 -9.08
CA LEU A 58 2.28 6.18 -8.16
C LEU A 58 0.79 6.53 -8.15
N GLU A 59 0.22 6.79 -9.34
CA GLU A 59 -1.19 7.15 -9.47
C GLU A 59 -2.12 6.07 -8.91
N LYS A 60 -1.79 4.79 -9.14
CA LYS A 60 -2.52 3.64 -8.62
C LYS A 60 -2.51 3.63 -7.09
N TRP A 61 -1.33 3.76 -6.49
CA TRP A 61 -1.17 3.55 -5.06
C TRP A 61 -1.57 4.76 -4.23
N GLU A 62 -1.32 5.99 -4.68
CA GLU A 62 -1.71 7.22 -3.96
C GLU A 62 -3.21 7.29 -3.66
N LYS A 63 -4.04 6.71 -4.54
CA LYS A 63 -5.50 6.66 -4.38
C LYS A 63 -5.98 5.51 -3.48
N SER A 64 -5.10 4.58 -3.12
CA SER A 64 -5.45 3.40 -2.33
C SER A 64 -5.49 3.70 -0.83
N GLU A 65 -6.23 2.88 -0.07
CA GLU A 65 -6.23 2.92 1.40
C GLU A 65 -4.89 2.52 2.02
N PHE A 66 -4.06 1.79 1.26
CA PHE A 66 -2.77 1.27 1.71
C PHE A 66 -1.62 2.27 1.53
N TRP A 67 -1.88 3.45 0.94
CA TRP A 67 -0.88 4.49 0.82
C TRP A 67 -0.55 5.11 2.20
N PRO A 68 0.73 5.32 2.53
CA PRO A 68 1.11 6.01 3.75
C PRO A 68 0.45 7.40 3.84
N ARG A 69 -0.19 7.68 4.98
CA ARG A 69 -0.81 8.98 5.26
C ARG A 69 0.15 9.99 5.88
N ILE A 70 1.25 9.49 6.44
CA ILE A 70 2.30 10.26 7.11
C ILE A 70 3.67 9.72 6.69
N ASP A 71 4.68 10.58 6.76
CA ASP A 71 6.03 10.29 6.26
C ASP A 71 6.74 9.22 7.10
N GLU A 72 6.43 9.12 8.39
CA GLU A 72 6.99 8.11 9.29
C GLU A 72 6.65 6.68 8.86
N HIS A 73 5.56 6.50 8.11
CA HIS A 73 5.15 5.21 7.56
C HIS A 73 5.60 5.00 6.12
N ALA A 74 6.04 6.07 5.45
CA ALA A 74 6.51 6.02 4.08
C ALA A 74 7.89 5.38 3.99
N THR A 75 8.14 4.71 2.86
CA THR A 75 9.49 4.23 2.54
C THR A 75 10.39 5.41 2.29
N SER A 76 11.59 5.42 2.88
CA SER A 76 12.52 6.54 2.73
C SER A 76 13.97 6.08 2.63
N VAL A 77 14.78 6.94 2.02
CA VAL A 77 16.22 6.78 1.86
C VAL A 77 16.89 8.09 2.26
N SER A 78 17.88 8.03 3.14
CA SER A 78 18.63 9.19 3.61
C SER A 78 20.08 9.13 3.17
N HIS A 79 20.63 10.27 2.78
CA HIS A 79 22.00 10.42 2.31
C HIS A 79 22.73 11.53 3.06
N SER A 80 24.06 11.40 3.13
CA SER A 80 24.97 12.49 3.47
C SER A 80 25.90 12.67 2.27
N GLY A 81 25.65 13.70 1.47
CA GLY A 81 26.28 13.82 0.15
C GLY A 81 25.90 12.64 -0.74
N GLU A 82 26.90 11.97 -1.33
CA GLU A 82 26.70 10.78 -2.17
C GLU A 82 26.61 9.47 -1.36
N LYS A 83 26.91 9.52 -0.05
CA LYS A 83 26.90 8.32 0.80
C LYS A 83 25.50 8.03 1.30
N LEU A 84 25.03 6.80 1.05
CA LEU A 84 23.82 6.26 1.65
C LEU A 84 24.01 6.11 3.17
N ILE A 85 23.12 6.74 3.95
CA ILE A 85 23.15 6.72 5.42
C ILE A 85 22.13 5.73 5.96
N SER A 86 20.92 5.74 5.42
CA SER A 86 19.89 4.81 5.89
C SER A 86 18.81 4.55 4.85
N ILE A 87 18.16 3.41 5.01
CA ILE A 87 16.86 3.12 4.43
C ILE A 87 15.88 2.85 5.57
N SER A 88 14.63 3.24 5.40
CA SER A 88 13.57 2.99 6.38
C SER A 88 12.28 2.54 5.69
N ASN A 89 11.51 1.71 6.38
CA ASN A 89 10.24 1.12 5.91
C ASN A 89 10.34 0.38 4.57
N PHE A 90 11.52 -0.08 4.18
CA PHE A 90 11.75 -0.83 2.96
C PHE A 90 11.00 -2.16 2.97
N CYS A 91 10.62 -2.62 1.78
CA CYS A 91 10.11 -3.97 1.58
C CYS A 91 11.25 -4.97 1.82
N PRO A 92 11.09 -5.97 2.71
CA PRO A 92 12.16 -6.92 3.01
C PRO A 92 12.58 -7.74 1.79
N GLU A 93 11.66 -7.95 0.84
CA GLU A 93 11.90 -8.63 -0.43
C GLU A 93 12.85 -7.82 -1.33
N VAL A 94 12.58 -6.52 -1.48
CA VAL A 94 13.41 -5.60 -2.27
C VAL A 94 14.76 -5.37 -1.59
N ALA A 95 14.78 -5.27 -0.26
CA ALA A 95 16.00 -5.16 0.51
C ALA A 95 16.89 -6.41 0.35
N PHE A 96 16.29 -7.60 0.35
CA PHE A 96 17.02 -8.84 0.10
C PHE A 96 17.65 -8.85 -1.30
N ASP A 97 16.91 -8.46 -2.33
CA ASP A 97 17.42 -8.45 -3.70
C ASP A 97 18.59 -7.45 -3.87
N ARG A 98 18.61 -6.35 -3.11
CA ARG A 98 19.70 -5.36 -3.15
C ARG A 98 20.90 -5.71 -2.28
N TYR A 99 20.65 -6.15 -1.06
CA TYR A 99 21.66 -6.23 -0.01
C TYR A 99 21.95 -7.66 0.46
N GLY A 100 21.12 -8.64 0.08
CA GLY A 100 21.29 -10.05 0.43
C GLY A 100 20.68 -10.47 1.78
N TYR A 101 19.93 -9.60 2.44
CA TYR A 101 19.27 -9.90 3.71
C TYR A 101 17.90 -9.19 3.84
N PHE A 102 16.99 -9.82 4.55
CA PHE A 102 15.61 -9.36 4.74
C PHE A 102 15.51 -8.36 5.90
N CYS A 103 15.39 -7.08 5.57
CA CYS A 103 15.23 -6.01 6.54
C CYS A 103 14.27 -4.93 6.04
N SER A 104 13.65 -4.19 6.95
CA SER A 104 12.92 -2.97 6.58
C SER A 104 13.73 -1.69 6.78
N SER A 105 14.82 -1.76 7.56
CA SER A 105 15.65 -0.59 7.83
C SER A 105 17.12 -0.97 7.94
N LEU A 106 17.99 -0.09 7.45
CA LEU A 106 19.45 -0.13 7.64
C LEU A 106 19.94 1.25 8.04
N GLY A 107 20.95 1.28 8.91
CA GLY A 107 21.64 2.52 9.29
C GLY A 107 23.14 2.29 9.22
N ALA A 108 23.83 3.16 8.48
CA ALA A 108 25.27 3.21 8.41
C ALA A 108 25.86 3.67 9.75
N TYR A 109 27.14 3.39 9.94
CA TYR A 109 27.93 4.03 11.01
C TYR A 109 27.94 5.55 10.85
N ALA A 110 27.94 6.27 11.97
CA ALA A 110 27.83 7.73 11.94
C ALA A 110 29.05 8.35 11.25
N ASP A 111 30.24 7.81 11.52
CA ASP A 111 31.47 8.23 10.87
C ASP A 111 32.47 7.07 10.63
N GLU A 112 33.66 7.44 10.15
CA GLU A 112 34.76 6.52 9.89
C GLU A 112 35.34 5.91 11.17
N MET A 113 35.34 6.65 12.28
CA MET A 113 35.83 6.16 13.57
C MET A 113 34.93 5.04 14.09
N ASP A 114 33.61 5.26 14.07
CA ASP A 114 32.63 4.24 14.47
C ASP A 114 32.74 2.99 13.60
N SER A 115 32.85 3.16 12.28
CA SER A 115 33.01 2.03 11.37
C SER A 115 34.33 1.30 11.58
N GLY A 116 35.44 2.01 11.82
CA GLY A 116 36.75 1.43 12.05
C GLY A 116 36.79 0.59 13.33
N TYR A 117 36.24 1.10 14.43
CA TYR A 117 36.12 0.35 15.68
C TYR A 117 35.26 -0.92 15.51
N ALA A 118 34.15 -0.82 14.78
CA ALA A 118 33.30 -1.97 14.54
C ALA A 118 34.00 -3.03 13.68
N GLN A 119 34.69 -2.63 12.62
CA GLN A 119 35.42 -3.52 11.72
C GLN A 119 36.62 -4.18 12.41
N GLU A 120 37.37 -3.45 13.24
CA GLU A 120 38.45 -4.02 14.06
C GLU A 120 37.90 -5.09 15.02
N ARG A 121 36.80 -4.79 15.72
CA ARG A 121 36.14 -5.75 16.60
C ARG A 121 35.69 -7.01 15.84
N LEU A 122 35.03 -6.85 14.69
CA LEU A 122 34.55 -7.96 13.86
C LEU A 122 35.71 -8.81 13.33
N SER A 123 36.81 -8.18 12.93
CA SER A 123 38.04 -8.85 12.53
C SER A 123 38.61 -9.72 13.67
N ASN A 124 38.69 -9.15 14.87
CA ASN A 124 39.17 -9.87 16.07
C ASN A 124 38.24 -11.02 16.48
N GLU A 125 36.95 -10.93 16.18
CA GLU A 125 35.96 -12.00 16.37
C GLU A 125 36.00 -13.07 15.25
N GLY A 126 36.85 -12.89 14.22
CA GLY A 126 36.92 -13.81 13.07
C GLY A 126 35.68 -13.76 12.17
N VAL A 127 34.91 -12.68 12.22
CA VAL A 127 33.71 -12.49 11.40
C VAL A 127 34.14 -12.13 9.98
N SER A 128 33.59 -12.82 8.98
CA SER A 128 33.86 -12.55 7.56
C SER A 128 33.47 -11.13 7.17
N SER A 129 34.25 -10.49 6.30
CA SER A 129 33.98 -9.15 5.75
C SER A 129 32.71 -9.07 4.89
N SER A 130 32.13 -10.20 4.51
CA SER A 130 30.82 -10.26 3.85
C SER A 130 29.65 -10.09 4.81
N ASP A 131 29.88 -10.12 6.13
CA ASP A 131 28.82 -9.90 7.12
C ASP A 131 28.33 -8.44 7.05
N PRO A 132 27.01 -8.19 6.99
CA PRO A 132 26.46 -6.85 6.86
C PRO A 132 26.88 -5.89 7.99
N ARG A 133 27.27 -6.41 9.16
CA ARG A 133 27.79 -5.60 10.27
C ARG A 133 29.08 -4.84 9.92
N TRP A 134 29.80 -5.24 8.87
CA TRP A 134 30.94 -4.48 8.36
C TRP A 134 30.55 -3.13 7.73
N TYR A 135 29.31 -3.00 7.29
CA TYR A 135 28.81 -1.85 6.54
C TYR A 135 27.72 -1.09 7.29
N TRP A 136 26.92 -1.79 8.10
CA TRP A 136 25.74 -1.26 8.77
C TRP A 136 25.90 -1.35 10.28
N ALA A 137 25.72 -0.21 10.95
CA ALA A 137 25.67 -0.13 12.41
C ALA A 137 24.38 -0.74 12.97
N HIS A 138 23.28 -0.59 12.22
CA HIS A 138 21.97 -1.12 12.59
C HIS A 138 21.29 -1.78 11.39
N SER A 139 20.59 -2.88 11.66
CA SER A 139 19.66 -3.52 10.73
C SER A 139 18.42 -3.98 11.49
N TYR A 140 17.25 -3.55 11.03
CA TYR A 140 15.98 -4.06 11.53
C TYR A 140 15.47 -5.18 10.62
N ARG A 141 15.73 -6.41 11.06
CA ARG A 141 15.35 -7.65 10.39
C ARG A 141 13.85 -7.83 10.43
N VAL A 142 13.25 -8.21 9.30
CA VAL A 142 11.80 -8.37 9.18
C VAL A 142 11.47 -9.54 8.27
N HIS A 143 10.65 -10.46 8.77
CA HIS A 143 9.96 -11.43 7.91
C HIS A 143 8.70 -10.79 7.32
N PHE A 144 8.29 -11.14 6.09
CA PHE A 144 7.14 -10.48 5.46
C PHE A 144 5.85 -10.54 6.28
N SER A 145 5.64 -11.60 7.05
CA SER A 145 4.47 -11.76 7.91
C SER A 145 4.39 -10.71 9.03
N GLU A 146 5.51 -10.05 9.35
CA GLU A 146 5.63 -9.00 10.37
C GLU A 146 5.54 -7.59 9.74
N CYS A 147 5.45 -7.49 8.42
CA CYS A 147 5.19 -6.24 7.73
C CYS A 147 3.78 -5.74 8.08
N PRO A 148 3.59 -4.46 8.51
CA PRO A 148 2.27 -3.93 8.83
C PRO A 148 1.26 -4.08 7.68
N LEU A 149 1.71 -3.92 6.44
CA LEU A 149 0.87 -4.06 5.25
C LEU A 149 0.48 -5.50 4.93
N TYR A 150 1.23 -6.50 5.40
CA TYR A 150 0.92 -7.89 5.08
C TYR A 150 -0.46 -8.28 5.59
N SER A 151 -0.77 -7.96 6.85
CA SER A 151 -2.07 -8.25 7.46
C SER A 151 -3.24 -7.60 6.72
N LEU A 152 -3.05 -6.36 6.25
CA LEU A 152 -4.05 -5.59 5.51
C LEU A 152 -4.29 -6.17 4.11
N LEU A 153 -3.21 -6.59 3.43
CA LEU A 153 -3.30 -7.20 2.10
C LEU A 153 -3.78 -8.66 2.14
N SER A 154 -3.55 -9.39 3.24
CA SER A 154 -4.02 -10.76 3.43
C SER A 154 -5.49 -10.85 3.83
N HIS A 155 -6.05 -9.77 4.38
CA HIS A 155 -7.47 -9.65 4.71
C HIS A 155 -8.03 -8.39 4.06
N PRO A 156 -8.19 -8.37 2.73
CA PRO A 156 -8.89 -7.26 2.10
C PRO A 156 -10.26 -7.14 2.78
N VAL A 157 -10.51 -5.99 3.40
CA VAL A 157 -11.84 -5.69 3.92
C VAL A 157 -12.74 -5.78 2.70
N THR A 158 -13.57 -6.82 2.66
CA THR A 158 -14.64 -6.87 1.67
C THR A 158 -15.45 -5.63 2.01
N GLU A 159 -15.41 -4.61 1.15
CA GLU A 159 -16.33 -3.49 1.27
C GLU A 159 -17.68 -4.11 1.59
N SER A 160 -18.19 -3.82 2.79
CA SER A 160 -19.55 -4.20 3.13
C SER A 160 -20.35 -3.59 2.00
N LYS A 161 -20.84 -4.43 1.07
CA LYS A 161 -21.68 -4.00 -0.04
C LYS A 161 -22.58 -2.96 0.56
N GLU A 162 -22.45 -1.70 0.14
CA GLU A 162 -23.35 -0.66 0.60
C GLU A 162 -24.72 -1.27 0.48
N VAL A 163 -25.40 -1.49 1.61
CA VAL A 163 -26.80 -1.88 1.58
C VAL A 163 -27.41 -0.81 0.70
N PRO A 164 -28.01 -1.16 -0.45
CA PRO A 164 -28.52 -0.17 -1.37
C PRO A 164 -29.33 0.79 -0.54
N LYS A 165 -28.93 2.07 -0.50
CA LYS A 165 -29.72 3.12 0.11
C LYS A 165 -31.09 2.97 -0.54
N GLU A 166 -32.05 2.47 0.22
CA GLU A 166 -33.44 2.41 -0.20
C GLU A 166 -33.72 3.79 -0.79
N PRO A 167 -34.06 3.90 -2.09
CA PRO A 167 -34.13 5.19 -2.75
C PRO A 167 -35.08 6.03 -1.92
N ALA A 168 -34.55 7.13 -1.37
CA ALA A 168 -35.33 8.05 -0.54
C ALA A 168 -36.64 8.28 -1.27
N ALA A 169 -37.75 7.85 -0.65
CA ALA A 169 -39.05 7.84 -1.29
C ALA A 169 -39.27 9.22 -1.92
N ILE A 170 -39.21 9.28 -3.25
CA ILE A 170 -39.45 10.51 -4.00
C ILE A 170 -40.88 10.88 -3.64
N ALA A 171 -41.04 11.93 -2.84
CA ALA A 171 -42.35 12.46 -2.53
C ALA A 171 -43.09 12.62 -3.86
N PRO A 172 -44.33 12.08 -4.01
CA PRO A 172 -45.03 12.14 -5.27
C PRO A 172 -45.11 13.61 -5.73
N PRO A 173 -44.91 13.89 -7.03
CA PRO A 173 -44.94 15.25 -7.53
C PRO A 173 -46.25 15.95 -7.13
N TRP A 174 -46.16 17.20 -6.70
CA TRP A 174 -47.29 18.02 -6.19
C TRP A 174 -48.54 18.02 -7.08
N TRP A 175 -48.39 17.78 -8.40
CA TRP A 175 -49.50 17.74 -9.34
C TRP A 175 -50.36 16.47 -9.26
N ARG A 176 -49.89 15.38 -8.64
CA ARG A 176 -50.65 14.13 -8.51
C ARG A 176 -51.94 14.31 -7.71
N GLU A 177 -51.93 15.14 -6.68
CA GLU A 177 -53.13 15.43 -5.87
C GLU A 177 -54.18 16.26 -6.65
N HIS A 178 -53.73 17.04 -7.63
CA HIS A 178 -54.59 17.90 -8.43
C HIS A 178 -55.07 17.24 -9.73
N LEU A 179 -54.40 16.18 -10.19
CA LEU A 179 -54.70 15.48 -11.43
C LEU A 179 -56.12 14.91 -11.46
N ALA A 180 -56.56 14.30 -10.35
CA ALA A 180 -57.92 13.76 -10.24
C ALA A 180 -58.98 14.85 -10.38
N LYS A 181 -58.73 16.05 -9.81
CA LYS A 181 -59.64 17.21 -9.93
C LYS A 181 -59.69 17.73 -11.36
N ILE A 182 -58.54 17.79 -12.04
CA ILE A 182 -58.45 18.24 -13.43
C ILE A 182 -59.20 17.26 -14.36
N VAL A 183 -58.98 15.95 -14.20
CA VAL A 183 -59.64 14.93 -15.03
C VAL A 183 -61.16 14.96 -14.84
N VAL A 184 -61.65 15.03 -13.61
CA VAL A 184 -63.10 15.14 -13.34
C VAL A 184 -63.69 16.40 -13.96
N GLY A 185 -63.00 17.54 -13.85
CA GLY A 185 -63.45 18.79 -14.46
C GLY A 185 -63.57 18.71 -16.00
N VAL A 186 -62.58 18.10 -16.66
CA VAL A 186 -62.59 17.91 -18.11
C VAL A 186 -63.71 16.96 -18.55
N VAL A 187 -63.88 15.83 -17.84
CA VAL A 187 -64.94 14.86 -18.16
C VAL A 187 -66.33 15.47 -18.00
N LEU A 188 -66.57 16.24 -16.94
CA LEU A 188 -67.85 16.93 -16.73
C LEU A 188 -68.12 17.99 -17.80
N ALA A 189 -67.10 18.76 -18.19
CA ALA A 189 -67.23 19.76 -19.24
C ALA A 189 -67.56 19.13 -20.61
N LEU A 190 -66.90 18.01 -20.94
CA LEU A 190 -67.16 17.26 -22.17
C LEU A 190 -68.55 16.61 -22.15
N ALA A 191 -68.96 16.02 -21.02
CA ALA A 191 -70.30 15.44 -20.89
C ALA A 191 -71.39 16.51 -21.02
N ALA A 192 -71.22 17.69 -20.40
CA ALA A 192 -72.16 18.81 -20.54
C ALA A 192 -72.22 19.34 -21.98
N ALA A 193 -71.06 19.43 -22.66
CA ALA A 193 -71.01 19.83 -24.06
C ALA A 193 -71.70 18.82 -24.98
N ILE A 194 -71.50 17.52 -24.76
CA ILE A 194 -72.15 16.45 -25.51
C ILE A 194 -73.66 16.45 -25.26
N ILE A 195 -74.10 16.57 -24.01
CA ILE A 195 -75.54 16.64 -23.67
C ILE A 195 -76.19 17.84 -24.36
N LYS A 196 -75.55 19.02 -24.32
CA LYS A 196 -76.04 20.24 -24.99
C LYS A 196 -76.07 20.11 -26.52
N TRP A 197 -75.22 19.25 -27.09
CA TRP A 197 -75.16 19.01 -28.53
C TRP A 197 -76.16 17.94 -29.01
N VAL A 198 -76.46 16.94 -28.17
CA VAL A 198 -77.40 15.85 -28.46
C VAL A 198 -78.85 16.22 -28.11
N PHE A 199 -79.04 17.08 -27.12
CA PHE A 199 -80.35 17.59 -26.68
C PHE A 199 -80.35 19.14 -26.71
N PRO A 200 -80.64 19.76 -27.86
CA PRO A 200 -80.79 21.21 -27.97
C PRO A 200 -82.05 21.74 -27.27
#